data_AF-A0A8J5K013-F1
#
_entry.id   AF-A0A8J5K013-F1
#
_cell.length_a   1.000
_cell.length_b   1.000
_cell.length_c   1.000
_cell.angle_alpha   90.00
_cell.angle_beta   90.00
_cell.angle_gamma   90.00
#
_symmetry.space_group_name_H-M   'P 1'
#
loop_
_entity.id
_entity.type
_entity.pdbx_description
1 polymer ?
#
loop_
_entity_poly.entity_id
_entity_poly.type
_entity_poly.pdbx_seq_one_letter_code
_entity_poly.pdbx_strand_id
1 'polypeptide(L)'
;MQVFGHQRSPSMEFKELTKKDAQVQLAQELQKLLVTCPQSFKEATQKEFEGFEKLFGRFINESGPSVEWDKIKKLPEGAVWKYSDLSSPDAADVKNMLNKLVVVKLNGGLGTSMGCQGPKSIIPVRSELTFLDLTVQQIEVKTHTFNQSRYPRINKESLMPIAKTSGVEADLEAWYPPGHGDFYESFKNSGLMQKFIEQGKEYVFISNIDNLGATVDLGIINFLLGGENSGKCEFLMEVTDKTRADVKGGTLIQYEEKLRLLEIAQVPKEHVDDFKSVKTFKIFNTNNLWIKLEAVNHILEEETMDMEVIINNKHLDTGHNIIQLEQAVGGAIKSFNGALGINVPRSRFLPVKKTDDLLLVMSNLYRLQQGTLAMSPLRMFETTPLVKLGPNHFGRVKEFLRRFASIPDMLELDHLTVSGDVTFGKGVSLKGTVIIIANHGDRIDIPPGAILENKIVSGNLRILDH
;
A
#
# COMPACT_ATOMS: atom_id res chain seq x y z
N MET A 1 -45.83 11.79 -38.29
CA MET A 1 -45.13 12.36 -37.12
C MET A 1 -45.56 11.60 -35.88
N GLN A 2 -44.81 10.58 -35.46
CA GLN A 2 -44.96 9.99 -34.13
C GLN A 2 -43.87 10.58 -33.24
N VAL A 3 -44.30 11.36 -32.25
CA VAL A 3 -43.42 11.98 -31.25
C VAL A 3 -43.17 10.94 -30.17
N PHE A 4 -41.95 10.38 -30.13
CA PHE A 4 -41.49 9.53 -29.03
C PHE A 4 -41.21 10.42 -27.81
N GLY A 5 -42.18 10.52 -26.88
CA GLY A 5 -41.95 11.07 -25.56
C GLY A 5 -41.22 10.05 -24.69
N HIS A 6 -39.95 10.28 -24.38
CA HIS A 6 -39.27 9.62 -23.27
C HIS A 6 -39.91 10.07 -21.96
N GLN A 7 -40.80 9.26 -21.36
CA GLN A 7 -41.18 9.42 -19.96
C GLN A 7 -40.02 8.93 -19.08
N ARG A 8 -39.22 9.86 -18.56
CA ARG A 8 -38.33 9.61 -17.43
C ARG A 8 -39.17 9.29 -16.19
N SER A 9 -38.77 8.29 -15.41
CA SER A 9 -39.52 7.85 -14.23
C SER A 9 -39.34 8.84 -13.06
N PRO A 10 -40.41 9.28 -12.36
CA PRO A 10 -40.33 10.28 -11.27
C PRO A 10 -39.40 9.91 -10.10
N SER A 11 -39.19 8.62 -9.85
CA SER A 11 -38.32 8.11 -8.78
C SER A 11 -36.83 8.28 -9.06
N MET A 12 -36.44 8.34 -10.34
CA MET A 12 -35.06 8.63 -10.73
C MET A 12 -34.77 10.13 -10.66
N GLU A 13 -35.70 10.98 -11.12
CA GLU A 13 -35.57 12.44 -11.00
C GLU A 13 -35.47 12.87 -9.53
N PHE A 14 -36.30 12.31 -8.63
CA PHE A 14 -36.22 12.61 -7.20
C PHE A 14 -34.87 12.20 -6.58
N LYS A 15 -34.32 11.04 -6.97
CA LYS A 15 -32.99 10.60 -6.53
C LYS A 15 -31.88 11.50 -7.07
N GLU A 16 -31.94 11.91 -8.34
CA GLU A 16 -30.97 12.84 -8.94
C GLU A 16 -31.01 14.22 -8.29
N LEU A 17 -32.21 14.74 -8.00
CA LEU A 17 -32.39 15.98 -7.24
C LEU A 17 -31.75 15.88 -5.85
N THR A 18 -32.00 14.79 -5.12
CA THR A 18 -31.42 14.56 -3.78
C THR A 18 -29.89 14.47 -3.82
N LYS A 19 -29.32 13.85 -4.87
CA LYS A 19 -27.87 13.75 -5.07
C LYS A 19 -27.23 15.12 -5.29
N LYS A 20 -27.83 15.94 -6.15
CA LYS A 20 -27.36 17.30 -6.44
C LYS A 20 -27.46 18.20 -5.21
N ASP A 21 -28.54 18.08 -4.45
CA ASP A 21 -28.72 18.82 -3.20
C ASP A 21 -27.63 18.46 -2.17
N ALA A 22 -27.29 17.18 -2.04
CA ALA A 22 -26.21 16.74 -1.16
C ALA A 22 -24.84 17.33 -1.55
N GLN A 23 -24.53 17.41 -2.84
CA GLN A 23 -23.28 18.04 -3.33
C GLN A 23 -23.24 19.54 -3.02
N VAL A 24 -24.35 20.26 -3.25
CA VAL A 24 -24.45 21.69 -2.95
C VAL A 24 -24.32 21.94 -1.45
N GLN A 25 -24.98 21.13 -0.61
CA GLN A 25 -24.87 21.23 0.84
C GLN A 25 -23.45 20.96 1.34
N LEU A 26 -22.78 19.93 0.80
CA LEU A 26 -21.39 19.64 1.12
C LEU A 26 -20.49 20.85 0.82
N ALA A 27 -20.61 21.42 -0.38
CA ALA A 27 -19.81 22.59 -0.78
C ALA A 27 -20.04 23.78 0.17
N GLN A 28 -21.29 24.02 0.59
CA GLN A 28 -21.60 25.06 1.57
C GLN A 28 -20.94 24.81 2.93
N GLU A 29 -20.94 23.56 3.42
CA GLU A 29 -20.26 23.21 4.68
C GLU A 29 -18.74 23.35 4.55
N LEU A 30 -18.14 22.97 3.43
CA LEU A 30 -16.71 23.17 3.17
C LEU A 30 -16.34 24.65 3.13
N GLN A 31 -17.18 25.51 2.56
CA GLN A 31 -16.98 26.96 2.61
C GLN A 31 -17.01 27.50 4.05
N LYS A 32 -17.92 27.01 4.90
CA LYS A 32 -17.92 27.37 6.33
C LYS A 32 -16.63 26.95 7.03
N LEU A 33 -16.12 25.74 6.73
CA LEU A 33 -14.83 25.28 7.25
C LEU A 33 -13.69 26.19 6.77
N LEU A 34 -13.69 26.57 5.49
CA LEU A 34 -12.66 27.43 4.90
C LEU A 34 -12.63 28.84 5.53
N VAL A 35 -13.77 29.37 5.98
CA VAL A 35 -13.84 30.65 6.72
C VAL A 35 -13.07 30.59 8.04
N THR A 36 -13.03 29.42 8.69
CA THR A 36 -12.27 29.24 9.94
C THR A 36 -10.76 29.09 9.72
N CYS A 37 -10.32 28.98 8.46
CA CYS A 37 -8.92 28.72 8.12
C CYS A 37 -8.08 30.01 8.20
N PRO A 38 -6.89 29.99 8.84
CA PRO A 38 -5.97 31.11 8.81
C PRO A 38 -5.60 31.50 7.37
N GLN A 39 -5.47 32.80 7.10
CA GLN A 39 -5.25 33.32 5.75
C GLN A 39 -4.01 32.70 5.06
N SER A 40 -2.98 32.34 5.82
CA SER A 40 -1.75 31.72 5.32
C SER A 40 -1.94 30.31 4.73
N PHE A 41 -2.96 29.57 5.17
CA PHE A 41 -3.23 28.19 4.74
C PHE A 41 -4.48 28.08 3.86
N LYS A 42 -5.17 29.20 3.63
CA LYS A 42 -6.48 29.22 2.99
C LYS A 42 -6.43 28.76 1.53
N GLU A 43 -5.43 29.18 0.77
CA GLU A 43 -5.28 28.75 -0.64
C GLU A 43 -5.02 27.24 -0.75
N ALA A 44 -4.12 26.70 0.09
CA ALA A 44 -3.82 25.27 0.10
C ALA A 44 -5.05 24.44 0.52
N THR A 45 -5.73 24.87 1.59
CA THR A 45 -6.94 24.20 2.08
C THR A 45 -8.09 24.27 1.07
N GLN A 46 -8.19 25.37 0.32
CA GLN A 46 -9.18 25.50 -0.74
C GLN A 46 -8.94 24.48 -1.86
N LYS A 47 -7.68 24.29 -2.31
CA LYS A 47 -7.34 23.24 -3.28
C LYS A 47 -7.66 21.84 -2.77
N GLU A 48 -7.40 21.56 -1.47
CA GLU A 48 -7.81 20.30 -0.84
C GLU A 48 -9.33 20.10 -0.93
N PHE A 49 -10.11 21.13 -0.63
CA PHE A 49 -11.58 21.04 -0.66
C PHE A 49 -12.13 20.91 -2.08
N GLU A 50 -11.54 21.56 -3.07
CA GLU A 50 -11.92 21.40 -4.48
C GLU A 50 -11.69 19.95 -4.95
N GLY A 51 -10.57 19.33 -4.60
CA GLY A 51 -10.32 17.91 -4.87
C GLY A 51 -11.31 16.99 -4.15
N PHE A 52 -11.64 17.30 -2.89
CA PHE A 52 -12.63 16.55 -2.12
C PHE A 52 -14.05 16.66 -2.69
N GLU A 53 -14.46 17.85 -3.15
CA GLU A 53 -15.76 18.05 -3.82
C GLU A 53 -15.84 17.23 -5.12
N LYS A 54 -14.77 17.21 -5.93
CA LYS A 54 -14.69 16.37 -7.14
C LYS A 54 -14.86 14.89 -6.77
N LEU A 55 -14.14 14.41 -5.76
CA LEU A 55 -14.19 13.02 -5.31
C LEU A 55 -15.58 12.63 -4.74
N PHE A 56 -16.17 13.50 -3.92
CA PHE A 56 -17.52 13.31 -3.41
C PHE A 56 -18.56 13.33 -4.54
N GLY A 57 -18.38 14.22 -5.51
CA GLY A 57 -19.19 14.31 -6.71
C GLY A 57 -19.25 12.97 -7.44
N ARG A 58 -18.07 12.35 -7.65
CA ARG A 58 -17.95 11.01 -8.21
C ARG A 58 -18.64 9.95 -7.35
N PHE A 59 -18.39 9.92 -6.04
CA PHE A 59 -19.03 8.98 -5.11
C PHE A 59 -20.56 9.01 -5.19
N ILE A 60 -21.16 10.19 -5.25
CA ILE A 60 -22.62 10.35 -5.31
C ILE A 60 -23.17 9.96 -6.69
N ASN A 61 -22.45 10.28 -7.76
CA ASN A 61 -22.92 10.09 -9.14
C ASN A 61 -22.68 8.67 -9.66
N GLU A 62 -21.56 8.04 -9.31
CA GLU A 62 -21.21 6.68 -9.68
C GLU A 62 -22.17 5.71 -8.98
N SER A 63 -23.12 5.15 -9.74
CA SER A 63 -24.03 4.11 -9.26
C SER A 63 -23.90 2.86 -10.11
N GLY A 64 -23.52 1.74 -9.47
CA GLY A 64 -23.37 0.44 -10.12
C GLY A 64 -22.02 -0.22 -9.79
N PRO A 65 -21.80 -1.46 -10.26
CA PRO A 65 -20.50 -2.10 -10.17
C PRO A 65 -19.49 -1.34 -11.03
N SER A 66 -18.29 -1.10 -10.50
CA SER A 66 -17.20 -0.39 -11.21
C SER A 66 -16.72 -1.12 -12.46
N VAL A 67 -16.95 -2.44 -12.52
CA VAL A 67 -16.53 -3.33 -13.60
C VAL A 67 -17.66 -4.32 -13.90
N GLU A 68 -17.99 -4.50 -15.17
CA GLU A 68 -18.82 -5.61 -15.62
C GLU A 68 -17.94 -6.85 -15.81
N TRP A 69 -18.20 -7.92 -15.05
CA TRP A 69 -17.33 -9.09 -15.00
C TRP A 69 -17.10 -9.74 -16.37
N ASP A 70 -18.15 -9.84 -17.18
CA ASP A 70 -18.10 -10.46 -18.51
C ASP A 70 -17.27 -9.67 -19.54
N LYS A 71 -17.00 -8.39 -19.28
CA LYS A 71 -16.14 -7.55 -20.13
C LYS A 71 -14.66 -7.65 -19.76
N ILE A 72 -14.31 -8.32 -18.66
CA ILE A 72 -12.93 -8.55 -18.25
C ILE A 72 -12.27 -9.50 -19.24
N LYS A 73 -11.20 -9.06 -19.89
CA LYS A 73 -10.40 -9.87 -20.81
C LYS A 73 -9.11 -10.32 -20.13
N LYS A 74 -8.55 -11.42 -20.64
CA LYS A 74 -7.20 -11.85 -20.29
C LYS A 74 -6.21 -10.78 -20.74
N LEU A 75 -5.12 -10.64 -19.99
CA LEU A 75 -4.03 -9.74 -20.36
C LEU A 75 -3.50 -10.10 -21.76
N PRO A 76 -3.27 -9.11 -22.64
CA PRO A 76 -2.73 -9.36 -23.95
C PRO A 76 -1.25 -9.77 -23.85
N GLU A 77 -0.75 -10.43 -24.90
CA GLU A 77 0.67 -10.78 -24.99
C GLU A 77 1.52 -9.50 -24.97
N GLY A 78 2.60 -9.50 -24.18
CA GLY A 78 3.45 -8.32 -23.99
C GLY A 78 2.94 -7.30 -22.96
N ALA A 79 1.75 -7.47 -22.38
CA ALA A 79 1.28 -6.58 -21.30
C ALA A 79 2.05 -6.74 -20.00
N VAL A 80 2.53 -7.96 -19.71
CA VAL A 80 3.34 -8.25 -18.53
C VAL A 80 4.62 -8.93 -18.96
N TRP A 81 5.74 -8.25 -18.77
CA TRP A 81 7.08 -8.75 -19.09
C TRP A 81 7.60 -9.63 -17.96
N LYS A 82 8.45 -10.61 -18.29
CA LYS A 82 9.16 -11.39 -17.28
C LYS A 82 10.40 -10.63 -16.85
N TYR A 83 10.65 -10.59 -15.54
CA TYR A 83 11.85 -9.95 -15.00
C TYR A 83 13.16 -10.59 -15.51
N SER A 84 13.15 -11.90 -15.80
CA SER A 84 14.30 -12.61 -16.39
C SER A 84 14.73 -12.10 -17.77
N ASP A 85 13.83 -11.44 -18.48
CA ASP A 85 14.05 -11.00 -19.86
C ASP A 85 14.65 -9.58 -19.89
N LEU A 86 14.77 -8.92 -18.72
CA LEU A 86 15.36 -7.59 -18.60
C LEU A 86 16.89 -7.68 -18.68
N SER A 87 17.48 -6.81 -19.47
CA SER A 87 18.93 -6.64 -19.53
C SER A 87 19.42 -5.71 -18.44
N SER A 88 20.58 -6.05 -17.86
CA SER A 88 21.29 -5.11 -16.99
C SER A 88 21.93 -4.00 -17.83
N PRO A 89 21.91 -2.74 -17.36
CA PRO A 89 22.58 -1.64 -18.05
C PRO A 89 24.10 -1.77 -18.00
N ASP A 90 24.77 -1.14 -18.96
CA ASP A 90 26.22 -0.96 -18.90
C ASP A 90 26.60 -0.03 -17.74
N ALA A 91 27.71 -0.32 -17.06
CA ALA A 91 28.15 0.42 -15.88
C ALA A 91 28.38 1.93 -16.16
N ALA A 92 28.70 2.28 -17.40
CA ALA A 92 28.86 3.67 -17.83
C ALA A 92 27.54 4.46 -17.82
N ASP A 93 26.41 3.78 -18.10
CA ASP A 93 25.10 4.42 -18.25
C ASP A 93 24.32 4.50 -16.92
N VAL A 94 24.64 3.65 -15.95
CA VAL A 94 23.96 3.57 -14.65
C VAL A 94 23.83 4.95 -13.99
N LYS A 95 24.93 5.73 -13.94
CA LYS A 95 24.91 7.06 -13.32
C LYS A 95 23.95 8.01 -14.03
N ASN A 96 23.93 7.98 -15.37
CA ASN A 96 23.05 8.82 -16.17
C ASN A 96 21.57 8.43 -15.98
N MET A 97 21.28 7.13 -15.96
CA MET A 97 19.93 6.61 -15.71
C MET A 97 19.42 6.99 -14.33
N LEU A 98 20.24 6.80 -13.28
CA LEU A 98 19.88 7.18 -11.91
C LEU A 98 19.70 8.70 -11.76
N ASN A 99 20.46 9.50 -12.50
CA ASN A 99 20.27 10.96 -12.53
C ASN A 99 18.91 11.38 -13.11
N LYS A 100 18.22 10.52 -13.86
CA LYS A 100 16.86 10.76 -14.38
C LYS A 100 15.75 10.21 -13.48
N LEU A 101 16.08 9.52 -12.39
CA LEU A 101 15.13 8.90 -11.48
C LEU A 101 14.89 9.76 -10.24
N VAL A 102 13.64 9.75 -9.76
CA VAL A 102 13.23 10.21 -8.42
C VAL A 102 12.67 9.00 -7.66
N VAL A 103 13.08 8.82 -6.40
CA VAL A 103 12.52 7.76 -5.54
C VAL A 103 11.55 8.38 -4.55
N VAL A 104 10.33 7.87 -4.52
CA VAL A 104 9.26 8.30 -3.63
C VAL A 104 8.85 7.14 -2.74
N LYS A 105 8.81 7.40 -1.43
CA LYS A 105 8.31 6.44 -0.44
C LYS A 105 7.00 6.92 0.16
N LEU A 106 5.96 6.08 0.07
CA LEU A 106 4.67 6.34 0.70
C LEU A 106 4.81 6.13 2.21
N ASN A 107 4.63 7.22 2.97
CA ASN A 107 4.88 7.29 4.41
C ASN A 107 3.68 7.79 5.24
N GLY A 108 2.47 7.80 4.68
CA GLY A 108 1.25 8.24 5.39
C GLY A 108 0.72 7.24 6.44
N GLY A 109 1.28 6.03 6.48
CA GLY A 109 0.82 4.96 7.38
C GLY A 109 1.35 5.07 8.80
N LEU A 110 0.49 4.83 9.79
CA LEU A 110 0.86 4.76 11.20
C LEU A 110 1.19 3.33 11.64
N GLY A 111 2.03 3.22 12.67
CA GLY A 111 2.40 1.96 13.33
C GLY A 111 1.34 1.38 14.27
N THR A 112 0.10 1.88 14.24
CA THR A 112 -0.96 1.56 15.22
C THR A 112 -1.33 0.07 15.23
N SER A 113 -1.32 -0.58 14.06
CA SER A 113 -1.54 -2.03 13.93
C SER A 113 -0.51 -2.88 14.68
N MET A 114 0.69 -2.31 14.91
CA MET A 114 1.76 -2.94 15.69
C MET A 114 1.90 -2.29 17.08
N GLY A 115 0.92 -1.50 17.52
CA GLY A 115 0.90 -0.85 18.84
C GLY A 115 1.91 0.28 19.03
N CYS A 116 2.48 0.82 17.95
CA CYS A 116 3.39 1.97 17.99
C CYS A 116 2.61 3.29 17.83
N GLN A 117 3.06 4.33 18.54
CA GLN A 117 2.57 5.70 18.36
C GLN A 117 3.47 6.39 17.32
N GLY A 118 2.88 6.89 16.24
CA GLY A 118 3.59 7.62 15.18
C GLY A 118 3.73 6.87 13.84
N PRO A 119 4.50 7.43 12.91
CA PRO A 119 4.69 6.88 11.57
C PRO A 119 5.27 5.47 11.62
N LYS A 120 4.85 4.62 10.68
CA LYS A 120 5.38 3.26 10.61
C LYS A 120 6.86 3.22 10.26
N SER A 121 7.34 4.22 9.53
CA SER A 121 8.72 4.31 9.06
C SER A 121 9.77 4.40 10.15
N ILE A 122 9.41 4.85 11.36
CA ILE A 122 10.31 4.99 12.51
C ILE A 122 10.32 3.75 13.42
N ILE A 123 9.60 2.69 13.06
CA ILE A 123 9.66 1.43 13.81
C ILE A 123 11.04 0.79 13.56
N PRO A 124 11.80 0.43 14.61
CA PRO A 124 13.04 -0.31 14.45
C PRO A 124 12.79 -1.68 13.81
N VAL A 125 13.51 -1.96 12.74
CA VAL A 125 13.39 -3.18 11.95
C VAL A 125 14.55 -4.13 12.24
N ARG A 126 15.79 -3.63 12.19
CA ARG A 126 16.98 -4.48 12.31
C ARG A 126 18.17 -3.69 12.84
N SER A 127 18.82 -4.21 13.87
CA SER A 127 20.01 -3.56 14.47
C SER A 127 19.76 -2.09 14.84
N GLU A 128 18.60 -1.82 15.45
CA GLU A 128 18.09 -0.47 15.77
C GLU A 128 17.80 0.45 14.56
N LEU A 129 18.05 0.01 13.33
CA LEU A 129 17.72 0.77 12.12
C LEU A 129 16.22 0.69 11.83
N THR A 130 15.63 1.84 11.56
CA THR A 130 14.23 1.97 11.15
C THR A 130 14.06 1.72 9.64
N PHE A 131 12.82 1.63 9.15
CA PHE A 131 12.57 1.54 7.69
C PHE A 131 13.16 2.76 6.94
N LEU A 132 13.07 3.94 7.56
CA LEU A 132 13.62 5.16 6.98
C LEU A 132 15.15 5.09 6.91
N ASP A 133 15.82 4.64 7.98
CA ASP A 133 17.28 4.50 8.01
C ASP A 133 17.75 3.51 6.95
N LEU A 134 17.06 2.37 6.82
CA LEU A 134 17.37 1.37 5.79
C LEU A 134 17.23 1.96 4.39
N THR A 135 16.16 2.73 4.13
CA THR A 135 15.96 3.38 2.82
C THR A 135 17.03 4.42 2.53
N VAL A 136 17.41 5.24 3.50
CA VAL A 136 18.45 6.27 3.33
C VAL A 136 19.82 5.63 3.12
N GLN A 137 20.11 4.49 3.79
CA GLN A 137 21.35 3.75 3.56
C GLN A 137 21.43 3.10 2.18
N GLN A 138 20.29 2.75 1.56
CA GLN A 138 20.26 2.22 0.20
C GLN A 138 20.64 3.28 -0.84
N ILE A 139 20.30 4.55 -0.59
CA ILE A 139 20.40 5.63 -1.56
C ILE A 139 20.91 6.88 -0.87
N GLU A 140 22.19 7.20 -1.04
CA GLU A 140 22.78 8.45 -0.53
C GLU A 140 22.34 9.63 -1.42
N VAL A 141 21.15 10.18 -1.15
CA VAL A 141 20.54 11.25 -1.94
C VAL A 141 19.95 12.37 -1.09
N LYS A 142 19.72 13.51 -1.74
CA LYS A 142 19.00 14.64 -1.17
C LYS A 142 17.53 14.28 -0.92
N THR A 143 17.13 14.28 0.35
CA THR A 143 15.76 13.98 0.76
C THR A 143 14.86 15.22 0.66
N HIS A 144 13.65 15.02 0.16
CA HIS A 144 12.58 16.00 0.12
C HIS A 144 11.33 15.44 0.81
N THR A 145 10.52 16.31 1.40
CA THR A 145 9.27 15.94 2.07
C THR A 145 8.14 16.85 1.60
N PHE A 146 6.96 16.27 1.41
CA PHE A 146 5.71 17.01 1.20
C PHE A 146 4.59 16.24 1.91
N ASN A 147 3.53 16.95 2.28
CA ASN A 147 2.34 16.32 2.83
C ASN A 147 1.33 16.07 1.72
N GLN A 148 0.63 14.96 1.85
CA GLN A 148 -0.58 14.69 1.09
C GLN A 148 -1.75 15.53 1.63
N SER A 149 -2.84 15.61 0.85
CA SER A 149 -4.06 16.32 1.23
C SER A 149 -4.69 15.73 2.50
N ARG A 150 -5.51 16.52 3.17
CA ARG A 150 -6.38 16.07 4.28
C ARG A 150 -7.84 16.39 4.01
N TYR A 151 -8.69 15.38 4.04
CA TYR A 151 -10.13 15.55 3.80
C TYR A 151 -10.93 15.36 5.09
N PRO A 152 -12.07 16.05 5.22
CA PRO A 152 -12.93 15.84 6.37
C PRO A 152 -13.74 14.55 6.20
N ARG A 153 -13.86 13.77 7.28
CA ARG A 153 -14.70 12.56 7.31
C ARG A 153 -16.16 12.95 7.17
N ILE A 154 -16.92 12.09 6.51
CA ILE A 154 -18.33 12.31 6.23
C ILE A 154 -19.17 11.47 7.19
N ASN A 155 -20.21 12.02 7.81
CA ASN A 155 -21.18 11.22 8.54
C ASN A 155 -22.01 10.38 7.56
N LYS A 156 -22.18 9.09 7.86
CA LYS A 156 -22.82 8.13 6.95
C LYS A 156 -24.30 8.42 6.68
N GLU A 157 -25.00 8.97 7.67
CA GLU A 157 -26.44 9.22 7.58
C GLU A 157 -26.74 10.58 6.93
N SER A 158 -26.05 11.65 7.33
CA SER A 158 -26.26 13.00 6.79
C SER A 158 -25.51 13.28 5.48
N LEU A 159 -24.47 12.48 5.19
CA LEU A 159 -23.51 12.72 4.10
C LEU A 159 -22.75 14.06 4.20
N MET A 160 -22.74 14.69 5.38
CA MET A 160 -22.05 15.95 5.64
C MET A 160 -20.73 15.75 6.38
N PRO A 161 -19.77 16.69 6.27
CA PRO A 161 -18.53 16.69 7.05
C PRO A 161 -18.81 16.69 8.54
N ILE A 162 -18.05 15.91 9.32
CA ILE A 162 -18.13 15.95 10.79
C ILE A 162 -17.24 17.03 11.39
N ALA A 163 -16.26 17.52 10.62
CA ALA A 163 -15.39 18.60 11.04
C ALA A 163 -16.20 19.88 11.29
N LYS A 164 -15.84 20.61 12.36
CA LYS A 164 -16.50 21.89 12.71
C LYS A 164 -15.62 23.10 12.39
N THR A 165 -14.31 22.90 12.31
CA THR A 165 -13.32 23.91 11.96
C THR A 165 -12.27 23.27 11.06
N SER A 166 -11.50 24.10 10.34
CA SER A 166 -10.35 23.68 9.53
C SER A 166 -9.09 23.38 10.36
N GLY A 167 -9.13 23.62 11.67
CA GLY A 167 -8.03 23.31 12.59
C GLY A 167 -7.99 21.81 12.90
N VAL A 168 -7.16 21.07 12.17
CA VAL A 168 -7.04 19.61 12.27
C VAL A 168 -6.59 19.18 13.67
N GLU A 169 -5.73 19.97 14.32
CA GLU A 169 -5.24 19.71 15.67
C GLU A 169 -6.34 19.79 16.73
N ALA A 170 -7.42 20.53 16.46
CA ALA A 170 -8.56 20.64 17.36
C ALA A 170 -9.43 19.38 17.37
N ASP A 171 -9.46 18.63 16.26
CA ASP A 171 -10.22 17.40 16.13
C ASP A 171 -9.59 16.46 15.08
N LEU A 172 -8.55 15.72 15.48
CA LEU A 172 -7.85 14.79 14.59
C LEU A 172 -8.76 13.67 14.05
N GLU A 173 -9.81 13.33 14.78
CA GLU A 173 -10.76 12.30 14.38
C GLU A 173 -11.73 12.77 13.30
N ALA A 174 -11.87 14.08 13.09
CA ALA A 174 -12.67 14.62 12.01
C ALA A 174 -12.01 14.53 10.63
N TRP A 175 -10.71 14.23 10.55
CA TRP A 175 -9.92 14.31 9.33
C TRP A 175 -9.30 12.96 8.94
N TYR A 176 -8.95 12.80 7.67
CA TYR A 176 -8.23 11.64 7.18
C TYR A 176 -7.41 11.96 5.92
N PRO A 177 -6.31 11.23 5.68
CA PRO A 177 -5.63 11.22 4.39
C PRO A 177 -6.47 10.47 3.33
N PRO A 178 -6.67 11.00 2.11
CA PRO A 178 -7.49 10.38 1.05
C PRO A 178 -6.83 9.19 0.33
N GLY A 179 -6.11 8.36 1.08
CA GLY A 179 -5.35 7.24 0.55
C GLY A 179 -4.10 7.68 -0.20
N HIS A 180 -3.54 6.77 -0.98
CA HIS A 180 -2.28 6.98 -1.69
C HIS A 180 -2.45 7.49 -3.12
N GLY A 181 -3.68 7.46 -3.67
CA GLY A 181 -4.00 8.04 -4.99
C GLY A 181 -3.80 9.56 -5.04
N ASP A 182 -3.96 10.25 -3.91
CA ASP A 182 -3.71 11.70 -3.79
C ASP A 182 -2.25 12.11 -4.02
N PHE A 183 -1.32 11.13 -4.12
CA PHE A 183 0.06 11.36 -4.51
C PHE A 183 0.19 12.32 -5.71
N TYR A 184 -0.61 12.14 -6.77
CA TYR A 184 -0.46 12.90 -8.00
C TYR A 184 -0.71 14.40 -7.81
N GLU A 185 -1.86 14.75 -7.19
CA GLU A 185 -2.22 16.14 -6.91
C GLU A 185 -1.28 16.77 -5.89
N SER A 186 -1.03 16.10 -4.77
CA SER A 186 -0.16 16.61 -3.70
C SER A 186 1.28 16.79 -4.15
N PHE A 187 1.80 15.90 -5.00
CA PHE A 187 3.14 16.04 -5.54
C PHE A 187 3.25 17.22 -6.52
N LYS A 188 2.23 17.47 -7.34
CA LYS A 188 2.15 18.67 -8.20
C LYS A 188 2.07 19.95 -7.36
N ASN A 189 1.14 19.98 -6.39
CA ASN A 189 0.90 21.13 -5.52
C ASN A 189 2.09 21.48 -4.62
N SER A 190 2.94 20.50 -4.29
CA SER A 190 4.18 20.74 -3.54
C SER A 190 5.24 21.54 -4.31
N GLY A 191 5.09 21.69 -5.64
CA GLY A 191 6.11 22.27 -6.53
C GLY A 191 7.32 21.37 -6.77
N LEU A 192 7.42 20.21 -6.11
CA LEU A 192 8.53 19.27 -6.30
C LEU A 192 8.49 18.62 -7.68
N MET A 193 7.30 18.30 -8.21
CA MET A 193 7.16 17.75 -9.56
C MET A 193 7.83 18.66 -10.60
N GLN A 194 7.43 19.93 -10.64
CA GLN A 194 7.98 20.93 -11.56
C GLN A 194 9.50 21.08 -11.38
N LYS A 195 9.95 21.19 -10.13
CA LYS A 195 11.37 21.26 -9.81
C LYS A 195 12.17 20.06 -10.31
N PHE A 196 11.63 18.84 -10.23
CA PHE A 196 12.32 17.65 -10.70
C PHE A 196 12.31 17.54 -12.22
N ILE A 197 11.22 17.94 -12.88
CA ILE A 197 11.17 18.07 -14.35
C ILE A 197 12.25 19.05 -14.82
N GLU A 198 12.37 20.22 -14.19
CA GLU A 198 13.41 21.22 -14.50
C GLU A 198 14.84 20.71 -14.25
N GLN A 199 15.02 19.74 -13.36
CA GLN A 199 16.30 19.06 -13.12
C GLN A 199 16.59 17.94 -14.13
N GLY A 200 15.73 17.71 -15.12
CA GLY A 200 15.86 16.65 -16.11
C GLY A 200 15.54 15.26 -15.56
N LYS A 201 14.71 15.18 -14.50
CA LYS A 201 14.17 13.89 -14.04
C LYS A 201 13.04 13.45 -14.97
N GLU A 202 13.02 12.17 -15.31
CA GLU A 202 12.05 11.59 -16.25
C GLU A 202 11.05 10.64 -15.59
N TYR A 203 11.49 9.84 -14.60
CA TYR A 203 10.65 8.84 -13.94
C TYR A 203 10.66 8.98 -12.41
N VAL A 204 9.54 8.60 -11.80
CA VAL A 204 9.41 8.40 -10.35
C VAL A 204 9.22 6.92 -10.06
N PHE A 205 10.02 6.38 -9.16
CA PHE A 205 9.80 5.08 -8.54
C PHE A 205 9.07 5.25 -7.19
N ILE A 206 7.82 4.80 -7.12
CA ILE A 206 6.96 4.87 -5.95
C ILE A 206 6.89 3.50 -5.29
N SER A 207 7.09 3.44 -3.97
CA SER A 207 6.87 2.22 -3.19
C SER A 207 6.50 2.53 -1.74
N ASN A 208 5.93 1.56 -1.03
CA ASN A 208 5.66 1.72 0.39
C ASN A 208 6.97 1.71 1.20
N ILE A 209 7.07 2.56 2.22
CA ILE A 209 8.25 2.57 3.10
C ILE A 209 8.41 1.26 3.89
N ASP A 210 7.31 0.56 4.14
CA ASP A 210 7.30 -0.72 4.85
C ASP A 210 7.53 -1.94 3.93
N ASN A 211 7.76 -1.74 2.63
CA ASN A 211 8.24 -2.79 1.72
C ASN A 211 9.77 -2.71 1.60
N LEU A 212 10.46 -3.59 2.33
CA LEU A 212 11.93 -3.63 2.36
C LEU A 212 12.56 -4.23 1.10
N GLY A 213 11.76 -4.92 0.28
CA GLY A 213 12.18 -5.45 -1.02
C GLY A 213 12.16 -4.41 -2.14
N ALA A 214 11.51 -3.26 -1.93
CA ALA A 214 11.36 -2.22 -2.95
C ALA A 214 12.61 -1.34 -3.09
N THR A 215 13.70 -1.93 -3.58
CA THR A 215 14.94 -1.21 -3.92
C THR A 215 14.90 -0.70 -5.36
N VAL A 216 15.75 0.27 -5.69
CA VAL A 216 15.91 0.74 -7.08
C VAL A 216 16.49 -0.38 -7.92
N ASP A 217 15.79 -0.74 -8.99
CA ASP A 217 16.17 -1.83 -9.89
C ASP A 217 16.83 -1.30 -11.17
N LEU A 218 18.06 -1.73 -11.42
CA LEU A 218 18.81 -1.28 -12.60
C LEU A 218 18.28 -1.89 -13.90
N GLY A 219 17.73 -3.11 -13.87
CA GLY A 219 17.13 -3.74 -15.05
C GLY A 219 15.84 -3.03 -15.47
N ILE A 220 15.00 -2.67 -14.50
CA ILE A 220 13.74 -1.96 -14.77
C ILE A 220 14.00 -0.54 -15.28
N ILE A 221 14.90 0.23 -14.67
CA ILE A 221 15.20 1.58 -15.16
C ILE A 221 15.86 1.56 -16.55
N ASN A 222 16.70 0.55 -16.82
CA ASN A 222 17.27 0.33 -18.15
C ASN A 222 16.18 0.00 -19.18
N PHE A 223 15.18 -0.81 -18.81
CA PHE A 223 14.03 -1.11 -19.67
C PHE A 223 13.18 0.13 -19.97
N LEU A 224 13.01 1.05 -19.01
CA LEU A 224 12.22 2.27 -19.18
C LEU A 224 12.95 3.35 -19.99
N LEU A 225 14.27 3.49 -19.80
CA LEU A 225 15.07 4.55 -20.43
C LEU A 225 15.80 4.09 -21.70
N GLY A 226 16.03 2.79 -21.87
CA GLY A 226 16.81 2.20 -22.96
C GLY A 226 15.97 1.44 -23.99
N GLY A 227 16.58 1.15 -25.14
CA GLY A 227 16.02 0.29 -26.19
C GLY A 227 14.74 0.80 -26.86
N GLU A 228 13.95 -0.12 -27.41
CA GLU A 228 12.72 0.20 -28.15
C GLU A 228 11.57 0.74 -27.28
N ASN A 229 11.65 0.54 -25.97
CA ASN A 229 10.63 0.98 -24.99
C ASN A 229 10.92 2.36 -24.39
N SER A 230 12.10 2.93 -24.68
CA SER A 230 12.53 4.24 -24.19
C SER A 230 11.44 5.30 -24.40
N GLY A 231 10.93 5.84 -23.29
CA GLY A 231 9.96 6.93 -23.28
C GLY A 231 8.53 6.57 -23.73
N LYS A 232 8.25 5.31 -24.11
CA LYS A 232 6.92 4.85 -24.54
C LYS A 232 6.04 4.36 -23.37
N CYS A 233 6.66 3.84 -22.32
CA CYS A 233 5.94 3.35 -21.15
C CYS A 233 5.77 4.48 -20.13
N GLU A 234 4.58 5.06 -20.04
CA GLU A 234 4.32 6.13 -19.08
C GLU A 234 4.04 5.62 -17.67
N PHE A 235 3.61 4.35 -17.54
CA PHE A 235 3.28 3.73 -16.25
C PHE A 235 3.63 2.25 -16.24
N LEU A 236 4.48 1.86 -15.30
CA LEU A 236 4.89 0.48 -15.11
C LEU A 236 4.57 0.01 -13.69
N MET A 237 3.87 -1.12 -13.59
CA MET A 237 3.50 -1.75 -12.33
C MET A 237 4.30 -3.04 -12.13
N GLU A 238 5.08 -3.12 -11.06
CA GLU A 238 5.65 -4.41 -10.66
C GLU A 238 4.54 -5.28 -10.08
N VAL A 239 4.39 -6.48 -10.64
CA VAL A 239 3.47 -7.52 -10.19
C VAL A 239 4.30 -8.73 -9.76
N THR A 240 3.78 -9.56 -8.86
CA THR A 240 4.43 -10.82 -8.47
C THR A 240 3.40 -11.94 -8.42
N ASP A 241 3.86 -13.18 -8.53
CA ASP A 241 2.98 -14.34 -8.45
C ASP A 241 2.19 -14.40 -7.12
N LYS A 242 0.89 -14.67 -7.22
CA LYS A 242 -0.03 -14.81 -6.07
C LYS A 242 0.27 -16.09 -5.30
N THR A 243 0.45 -15.96 -3.98
CA THR A 243 0.40 -17.10 -3.06
C THR A 243 -0.96 -17.16 -2.35
N ARG A 244 -1.18 -18.23 -1.55
CA ARG A 244 -2.41 -18.36 -0.76
C ARG A 244 -2.65 -17.21 0.22
N ALA A 245 -1.58 -16.50 0.62
CA ALA A 245 -1.67 -15.33 1.49
C ALA A 245 -2.14 -14.06 0.74
N ASP A 246 -1.99 -14.03 -0.58
CA ASP A 246 -2.15 -12.82 -1.42
C ASP A 246 -3.45 -12.86 -2.25
N VAL A 247 -4.32 -13.85 -2.04
CA VAL A 247 -5.55 -14.06 -2.84
C VAL A 247 -6.53 -12.90 -2.82
N LYS A 248 -6.39 -11.97 -1.86
CA LYS A 248 -7.21 -10.75 -1.76
C LYS A 248 -6.58 -9.54 -2.45
N GLY A 249 -5.32 -9.62 -2.88
CA GLY A 249 -4.61 -8.52 -3.52
C GLY A 249 -5.13 -8.23 -4.92
N GLY A 250 -5.16 -6.94 -5.27
CA GLY A 250 -5.52 -6.46 -6.59
C GLY A 250 -4.66 -7.08 -7.70
N THR A 251 -5.25 -7.28 -8.86
CA THR A 251 -4.60 -7.89 -10.04
C THR A 251 -4.73 -7.00 -11.25
N LEU A 252 -3.77 -7.12 -12.17
CA LEU A 252 -3.85 -6.45 -13.46
C LEU A 252 -4.79 -7.24 -14.39
N ILE A 253 -5.66 -6.52 -15.10
CA ILE A 253 -6.58 -7.06 -16.10
C ILE A 253 -6.58 -6.19 -17.36
N GLN A 254 -7.13 -6.71 -18.46
CA GLN A 254 -7.50 -5.90 -19.60
C GLN A 254 -9.01 -5.59 -19.55
N TYR A 255 -9.35 -4.31 -19.62
CA TYR A 255 -10.72 -3.81 -19.63
C TYR A 255 -10.81 -2.59 -20.55
N GLU A 256 -11.78 -2.57 -21.47
CA GLU A 256 -11.93 -1.48 -22.46
C GLU A 256 -10.63 -1.18 -23.23
N GLU A 257 -9.93 -2.24 -23.67
CA GLU A 257 -8.65 -2.17 -24.39
C GLU A 257 -7.47 -1.52 -23.63
N LYS A 258 -7.65 -1.20 -22.34
CA LYS A 258 -6.60 -0.68 -21.46
C LYS A 258 -6.27 -1.64 -20.33
N LEU A 259 -5.07 -1.51 -19.78
CA LEU A 259 -4.73 -2.18 -18.53
C LEU A 259 -5.37 -1.45 -17.36
N ARG A 260 -6.02 -2.22 -16.47
CA ARG A 260 -6.68 -1.70 -15.28
C ARG A 260 -6.29 -2.55 -14.07
N LEU A 261 -6.13 -1.91 -12.92
CA LEU A 261 -5.99 -2.59 -11.64
C LEU A 261 -7.39 -2.96 -11.11
N LEU A 262 -7.67 -4.26 -11.02
CA LEU A 262 -8.91 -4.77 -10.44
C LEU A 262 -8.69 -5.09 -8.96
N GLU A 263 -9.41 -4.39 -8.09
CA GLU A 263 -9.42 -4.62 -6.65
C GLU A 263 -10.64 -5.45 -6.23
N ILE A 264 -10.51 -6.22 -5.13
CA ILE A 264 -11.59 -7.08 -4.64
C ILE A 264 -12.90 -6.33 -4.36
N ALA A 265 -12.82 -5.04 -3.98
CA ALA A 265 -13.98 -4.20 -3.71
C ALA A 265 -14.81 -3.90 -4.96
N GLN A 266 -14.21 -4.01 -6.15
CA GLN A 266 -14.86 -3.76 -7.45
C GLN A 266 -15.50 -5.05 -8.01
N VAL A 267 -15.18 -6.21 -7.44
CA VAL A 267 -15.65 -7.51 -7.91
C VAL A 267 -17.08 -7.75 -7.44
N PRO A 268 -18.02 -8.10 -8.35
CA PRO A 268 -19.36 -8.52 -7.96
C PRO A 268 -19.34 -9.69 -6.98
N LYS A 269 -20.28 -9.73 -6.02
CA LYS A 269 -20.25 -10.69 -4.89
C LYS A 269 -20.22 -12.15 -5.36
N GLU A 270 -20.89 -12.43 -6.46
CA GLU A 270 -20.98 -13.72 -7.14
C GLU A 270 -19.63 -14.22 -7.71
N HIS A 271 -18.69 -13.33 -8.02
CA HIS A 271 -17.41 -13.65 -8.67
C HIS A 271 -16.19 -13.48 -7.74
N VAL A 272 -16.41 -13.22 -6.46
CA VAL A 272 -15.34 -13.02 -5.47
C VAL A 272 -14.42 -14.24 -5.36
N ASP A 273 -14.98 -15.45 -5.49
CA ASP A 273 -14.18 -16.68 -5.39
C ASP A 273 -13.41 -16.97 -6.69
N ASP A 274 -13.93 -16.56 -7.85
CA ASP A 274 -13.19 -16.56 -9.11
C ASP A 274 -11.99 -15.60 -9.05
N PHE A 275 -12.18 -14.41 -8.46
CA PHE A 275 -11.10 -13.44 -8.24
C PHE A 275 -9.99 -13.97 -7.33
N LYS A 276 -10.36 -14.69 -6.25
CA LYS A 276 -9.40 -15.31 -5.32
C LYS A 276 -8.68 -16.51 -5.91
N SER A 277 -9.18 -17.06 -7.02
CA SER A 277 -8.57 -18.22 -7.67
C SER A 277 -7.22 -17.87 -8.28
N VAL A 278 -6.16 -18.43 -7.69
CA VAL A 278 -4.77 -18.34 -8.22
C VAL A 278 -4.60 -18.98 -9.60
N LYS A 279 -5.57 -19.79 -10.05
CA LYS A 279 -5.57 -20.36 -11.40
C LYS A 279 -6.03 -19.34 -12.44
N THR A 280 -6.99 -18.49 -12.06
CA THR A 280 -7.59 -17.47 -12.93
C THR A 280 -6.70 -16.23 -12.97
N PHE A 281 -6.38 -15.70 -11.80
CA PHE A 281 -5.51 -14.55 -11.63
C PHE A 281 -4.22 -15.00 -10.95
N LYS A 282 -3.13 -15.06 -11.72
CA LYS A 282 -1.85 -15.64 -11.27
C LYS A 282 -0.94 -14.63 -10.57
N ILE A 283 -1.16 -13.34 -10.83
CA ILE A 283 -0.29 -12.25 -10.39
C ILE A 283 -1.07 -11.28 -9.51
N PHE A 284 -0.38 -10.48 -8.71
CA PHE A 284 -0.96 -9.36 -7.97
C PHE A 284 -0.01 -8.16 -7.92
N ASN A 285 -0.59 -6.98 -7.68
CA ASN A 285 0.11 -5.72 -7.57
C ASN A 285 1.00 -5.67 -6.30
N THR A 286 2.27 -5.36 -6.47
CA THR A 286 3.23 -5.16 -5.36
C THR A 286 3.16 -3.75 -4.76
N ASN A 287 2.51 -2.82 -5.46
CA ASN A 287 2.51 -1.38 -5.22
C ASN A 287 3.90 -0.72 -5.34
N ASN A 288 4.81 -1.37 -6.07
CA ASN A 288 6.05 -0.77 -6.59
C ASN A 288 5.76 -0.29 -8.02
N LEU A 289 5.80 1.03 -8.24
CA LEU A 289 5.34 1.65 -9.48
C LEU A 289 6.42 2.56 -10.06
N TRP A 290 6.53 2.60 -11.38
CA TRP A 290 7.43 3.49 -12.09
C TRP A 290 6.62 4.33 -13.05
N ILE A 291 6.63 5.65 -12.89
CA ILE A 291 5.72 6.55 -13.59
C ILE A 291 6.51 7.70 -14.22
N LYS A 292 6.24 7.99 -15.49
CA LYS A 292 6.87 9.09 -16.22
C LYS A 292 6.32 10.44 -15.72
N LEU A 293 7.22 11.32 -15.29
CA LEU A 293 6.88 12.61 -14.67
C LEU A 293 6.07 13.52 -15.58
N GLU A 294 6.49 13.64 -16.84
CA GLU A 294 5.80 14.48 -17.83
C GLU A 294 4.37 14.01 -18.08
N ALA A 295 4.15 12.70 -18.14
CA ALA A 295 2.82 12.12 -18.34
C ALA A 295 1.89 12.44 -17.16
N VAL A 296 2.40 12.39 -15.92
CA VAL A 296 1.63 12.83 -14.75
C VAL A 296 1.22 14.29 -14.88
N ASN A 297 2.16 15.18 -15.24
CA ASN A 297 1.84 16.59 -15.36
C ASN A 297 0.76 16.85 -16.43
N HIS A 298 0.91 16.21 -17.60
CA HIS A 298 -0.03 16.31 -18.71
C HIS A 298 -1.44 15.82 -18.34
N ILE A 299 -1.55 14.62 -17.77
CA ILE A 299 -2.84 14.04 -17.36
C ILE A 299 -3.55 14.91 -16.30
N LEU A 300 -2.78 15.54 -15.39
CA LEU A 300 -3.33 16.46 -14.39
C LEU A 300 -3.74 17.82 -14.98
N GLU A 301 -3.06 18.32 -16.02
CA GLU A 301 -3.43 19.56 -16.71
C GLU A 301 -4.68 19.38 -17.58
N GLU A 302 -4.84 18.22 -18.21
CA GLU A 302 -6.01 17.88 -19.02
C GLU A 302 -7.21 17.39 -18.18
N GLU A 303 -7.03 17.23 -16.87
CA GLU A 303 -8.01 16.65 -15.95
C GLU A 303 -8.53 15.25 -16.40
N THR A 304 -7.68 14.46 -17.05
CA THR A 304 -8.02 13.12 -17.59
C THR A 304 -7.72 11.99 -16.61
N MET A 305 -7.17 12.29 -15.43
CA MET A 305 -6.86 11.29 -14.41
C MET A 305 -8.13 10.62 -13.88
N ASP A 306 -8.22 9.30 -14.07
CA ASP A 306 -9.32 8.50 -13.56
C ASP A 306 -8.81 7.38 -12.64
N MET A 307 -9.33 7.34 -11.41
CA MET A 307 -9.11 6.30 -10.41
C MET A 307 -10.42 5.96 -9.72
N GLU A 308 -10.67 4.68 -9.47
CA GLU A 308 -11.87 4.23 -8.77
C GLU A 308 -11.94 4.78 -7.34
N VAL A 309 -13.13 5.20 -6.94
CA VAL A 309 -13.39 5.68 -5.58
C VAL A 309 -13.50 4.49 -4.62
N ILE A 310 -12.68 4.51 -3.57
CA ILE A 310 -12.69 3.52 -2.50
C ILE A 310 -13.48 4.09 -1.33
N ILE A 311 -14.54 3.39 -0.92
CA ILE A 311 -15.44 3.82 0.14
C ILE A 311 -15.12 3.04 1.42
N ASN A 312 -14.41 3.67 2.33
CA ASN A 312 -14.07 3.10 3.63
C ASN A 312 -15.13 3.50 4.68
N ASN A 313 -15.88 2.51 5.16
CA ASN A 313 -16.85 2.71 6.25
C ASN A 313 -16.17 2.42 7.59
N LYS A 314 -16.25 3.36 8.54
CA LYS A 314 -15.71 3.18 9.91
C LYS A 314 -16.73 3.61 10.96
N HIS A 315 -16.55 3.09 12.16
CA HIS A 315 -17.27 3.51 13.35
C HIS A 315 -16.27 4.20 14.28
N LEU A 316 -16.55 5.44 14.68
CA LEU A 316 -15.73 6.17 15.64
C LEU A 316 -16.15 5.81 17.07
N ASP A 317 -15.22 5.88 18.01
CA ASP A 317 -15.48 5.61 19.43
C ASP A 317 -16.50 6.59 20.03
N THR A 318 -16.66 7.76 19.41
CA THR A 318 -17.69 8.76 19.70
C THR A 318 -19.12 8.35 19.30
N GLY A 319 -19.28 7.18 18.68
CA GLY A 319 -20.58 6.60 18.30
C GLY A 319 -21.06 6.98 16.89
N HIS A 320 -20.28 7.75 16.13
CA HIS A 320 -20.61 8.15 14.77
C HIS A 320 -20.19 7.10 13.73
N ASN A 321 -21.10 6.74 12.83
CA ASN A 321 -20.76 6.03 11.60
C ASN A 321 -20.25 7.04 10.57
N ILE A 322 -19.08 6.75 9.99
CA ILE A 322 -18.43 7.67 9.06
C ILE A 322 -18.03 6.96 7.76
N ILE A 323 -17.92 7.77 6.71
CA ILE A 323 -17.41 7.42 5.39
C ILE A 323 -16.11 8.18 5.15
N GLN A 324 -15.14 7.47 4.58
CA GLN A 324 -13.89 7.98 4.04
C GLN A 324 -13.83 7.62 2.56
N LEU A 325 -13.54 8.61 1.72
CA LEU A 325 -13.40 8.45 0.28
C LEU A 325 -11.91 8.53 -0.04
N GLU A 326 -11.37 7.46 -0.61
CA GLU A 326 -9.95 7.34 -0.91
C GLU A 326 -9.77 6.89 -2.37
N GLN A 327 -8.55 7.01 -2.87
CA GLN A 327 -8.15 6.45 -4.16
C GLN A 327 -6.82 5.70 -4.01
N ALA A 328 -6.57 4.77 -4.92
CA ALA A 328 -5.35 3.99 -4.97
C ALA A 328 -4.45 4.47 -6.12
N VAL A 329 -3.19 4.78 -5.81
CA VAL A 329 -2.16 5.21 -6.77
C VAL A 329 -2.03 4.27 -7.98
N GLY A 330 -2.17 2.96 -7.77
CA GLY A 330 -2.15 1.96 -8.85
C GLY A 330 -3.39 1.96 -9.74
N GLY A 331 -4.53 2.49 -9.25
CA GLY A 331 -5.77 2.63 -10.03
C GLY A 331 -5.63 3.59 -11.21
N ALA A 332 -4.65 4.50 -11.15
CA ALA A 332 -4.42 5.49 -12.20
C ALA A 332 -3.87 4.88 -13.49
N ILE A 333 -3.37 3.64 -13.48
CA ILE A 333 -2.71 2.97 -14.61
C ILE A 333 -3.51 3.06 -15.92
N LYS A 334 -4.84 3.03 -15.86
CA LYS A 334 -5.74 3.13 -17.03
C LYS A 334 -5.73 4.50 -17.71
N SER A 335 -5.20 5.52 -17.03
CA SER A 335 -5.11 6.90 -17.54
C SER A 335 -3.82 7.14 -18.33
N PHE A 336 -2.85 6.22 -18.28
CA PHE A 336 -1.53 6.38 -18.90
C PHE A 336 -1.42 5.60 -20.21
N ASN A 337 -0.65 6.14 -21.15
CA ASN A 337 -0.35 5.48 -22.42
C ASN A 337 0.82 4.51 -22.27
N GLY A 338 0.77 3.41 -23.04
CA GLY A 338 1.83 2.41 -23.02
C GLY A 338 2.04 1.77 -21.64
N ALA A 339 1.00 1.69 -20.81
CA ALA A 339 1.09 1.08 -19.50
C ALA A 339 1.49 -0.40 -19.59
N LEU A 340 2.38 -0.84 -18.71
CA LEU A 340 2.94 -2.19 -18.69
C LEU A 340 3.02 -2.76 -17.27
N GLY A 341 3.08 -4.09 -17.18
CA GLY A 341 3.47 -4.81 -15.98
C GLY A 341 4.82 -5.50 -16.12
N ILE A 342 5.52 -5.73 -15.02
CA ILE A 342 6.68 -6.65 -14.95
C ILE A 342 6.44 -7.64 -13.82
N ASN A 343 6.48 -8.94 -14.13
CA ASN A 343 6.44 -9.99 -13.13
C ASN A 343 7.81 -10.14 -12.47
N VAL A 344 7.96 -9.49 -11.31
CA VAL A 344 9.18 -9.47 -10.50
C VAL A 344 9.23 -10.64 -9.52
N PRO A 345 10.44 -11.08 -9.11
CA PRO A 345 10.56 -12.06 -8.04
C PRO A 345 10.04 -11.50 -6.71
N ARG A 346 9.54 -12.39 -5.85
CA ARG A 346 9.02 -12.03 -4.52
C ARG A 346 10.04 -11.34 -3.62
N SER A 347 11.33 -11.44 -3.90
CA SER A 347 12.38 -10.67 -3.21
C SER A 347 12.15 -9.16 -3.26
N ARG A 348 11.44 -8.65 -4.28
CA ARG A 348 11.04 -7.24 -4.39
C ARG A 348 9.75 -6.88 -3.63
N PHE A 349 9.07 -7.88 -3.08
CA PHE A 349 7.84 -7.75 -2.30
C PHE A 349 8.00 -8.37 -0.91
N LEU A 350 8.63 -7.60 -0.02
CA LEU A 350 8.85 -7.93 1.38
C LEU A 350 8.20 -6.87 2.30
N PRO A 351 6.85 -6.78 2.32
CA PRO A 351 6.14 -5.88 3.20
C PRO A 351 6.18 -6.36 4.64
N VAL A 352 6.44 -5.45 5.59
CA VAL A 352 6.36 -5.73 7.02
C VAL A 352 5.07 -5.12 7.55
N LYS A 353 3.98 -5.90 7.65
CA LYS A 353 2.66 -5.43 8.10
C LYS A 353 2.39 -5.74 9.57
N LYS A 354 2.90 -6.86 10.07
CA LYS A 354 2.72 -7.34 11.44
C LYS A 354 4.06 -7.71 12.08
N THR A 355 4.02 -8.02 13.37
CA THR A 355 5.18 -8.56 14.09
C THR A 355 5.60 -9.94 13.59
N ASP A 356 4.70 -10.69 12.95
CA ASP A 356 5.01 -11.93 12.21
C ASP A 356 6.11 -11.68 11.15
N ASP A 357 5.92 -10.62 10.35
CA ASP A 357 6.84 -10.21 9.30
C ASP A 357 8.12 -9.62 9.89
N LEU A 358 8.00 -8.90 11.02
CA LEU A 358 9.13 -8.34 11.74
C LEU A 358 10.09 -9.43 12.22
N LEU A 359 9.56 -10.54 12.75
CA LEU A 359 10.37 -11.68 13.17
C LEU A 359 11.18 -12.26 12.00
N LEU A 360 10.55 -12.38 10.82
CA LEU A 360 11.22 -12.88 9.61
C LEU A 360 12.41 -11.99 9.25
N VAL A 361 12.22 -10.68 9.12
CA VAL A 361 13.28 -9.74 8.66
C VAL A 361 14.38 -9.49 9.69
N MET A 362 14.06 -9.67 10.98
CA MET A 362 15.02 -9.60 12.09
C MET A 362 15.90 -10.85 12.17
N SER A 363 15.42 -12.00 11.70
CA SER A 363 16.12 -13.27 11.83
C SER A 363 17.34 -13.40 10.91
N ASN A 364 18.12 -14.44 11.15
CA ASN A 364 19.24 -14.84 10.29
C ASN A 364 18.81 -15.37 8.91
N LEU A 365 17.50 -15.46 8.64
CA LEU A 365 16.95 -15.73 7.32
C LEU A 365 17.34 -14.66 6.30
N TYR A 366 17.51 -13.41 6.75
CA TYR A 366 17.97 -12.31 5.90
C TYR A 366 19.35 -11.82 6.37
N ARG A 367 20.13 -11.29 5.45
CA ARG A 367 21.36 -10.54 5.71
C ARG A 367 21.14 -9.09 5.31
N LEU A 368 21.60 -8.17 6.15
CA LEU A 368 21.58 -6.74 5.86
C LEU A 368 22.90 -6.34 5.20
N GLN A 369 22.82 -5.77 4.00
CA GLN A 369 23.96 -5.21 3.27
C GLN A 369 23.56 -3.85 2.71
N GLN A 370 24.23 -2.78 3.16
CA GLN A 370 23.99 -1.40 2.69
C GLN A 370 22.50 -1.01 2.67
N GLY A 371 21.80 -1.20 3.80
CA GLY A 371 20.36 -0.91 3.91
C GLY A 371 19.43 -1.90 3.20
N THR A 372 19.95 -2.85 2.42
CA THR A 372 19.16 -3.85 1.68
C THR A 372 19.12 -5.19 2.43
N LEU A 373 17.94 -5.79 2.52
CA LEU A 373 17.77 -7.15 3.03
C LEU A 373 17.80 -8.15 1.88
N ALA A 374 18.78 -9.05 1.90
CA ALA A 374 18.85 -10.19 0.99
C ALA A 374 18.61 -11.49 1.77
N MET A 375 17.87 -12.44 1.20
CA MET A 375 17.74 -13.77 1.80
C MET A 375 19.13 -14.41 1.93
N SER A 376 19.40 -15.06 3.06
CA SER A 376 20.68 -15.68 3.35
C SER A 376 20.97 -16.78 2.33
N PRO A 377 22.17 -16.83 1.72
CA PRO A 377 22.56 -17.91 0.82
C PRO A 377 22.69 -19.26 1.52
N LEU A 378 22.65 -19.30 2.86
CA LEU A 378 22.61 -20.53 3.65
C LEU A 378 21.20 -21.14 3.71
N ARG A 379 20.17 -20.41 3.27
CA ARG A 379 18.82 -20.92 3.20
C ARG A 379 18.72 -21.90 2.03
N MET A 380 18.32 -23.15 2.30
CA MET A 380 18.22 -24.19 1.28
C MET A 380 17.13 -23.93 0.24
N PHE A 381 16.04 -23.26 0.62
CA PHE A 381 14.88 -23.00 -0.23
C PHE A 381 14.55 -21.50 -0.24
N GLU A 382 14.42 -20.91 -1.43
CA GLU A 382 14.11 -19.48 -1.62
C GLU A 382 12.72 -19.07 -1.10
N THR A 383 11.90 -20.02 -0.66
CA THR A 383 10.59 -19.76 -0.07
C THR A 383 10.73 -19.22 1.34
N THR A 384 10.12 -18.07 1.60
CA THR A 384 9.96 -17.53 2.96
C THR A 384 9.07 -18.43 3.82
N PRO A 385 9.48 -18.78 5.06
CA PRO A 385 8.69 -19.60 5.96
C PRO A 385 7.42 -18.88 6.42
N LEU A 386 6.38 -19.66 6.73
CA LEU A 386 5.13 -19.12 7.25
C LEU A 386 5.23 -18.90 8.76
N VAL A 387 5.15 -17.65 9.21
CA VAL A 387 5.14 -17.30 10.63
C VAL A 387 3.77 -16.76 11.02
N LYS A 388 3.22 -17.26 12.13
CA LYS A 388 1.99 -16.75 12.74
C LYS A 388 2.17 -16.61 14.25
N LEU A 389 2.18 -15.40 14.75
CA LEU A 389 2.24 -15.09 16.17
C LEU A 389 0.86 -14.66 16.67
N GLY A 390 0.48 -15.15 17.85
CA GLY A 390 -0.81 -14.85 18.45
C GLY A 390 -0.98 -13.35 18.72
N PRO A 391 -2.01 -12.68 18.16
CA PRO A 391 -2.12 -11.23 18.18
C PRO A 391 -2.25 -10.67 19.60
N ASN A 392 -2.86 -11.41 20.52
CA ASN A 392 -3.07 -10.98 21.90
C ASN A 392 -1.75 -10.73 22.66
N HIS A 393 -0.71 -11.51 22.36
CA HIS A 393 0.56 -11.48 23.08
C HIS A 393 1.72 -10.92 22.26
N PHE A 394 1.66 -11.04 20.93
CA PHE A 394 2.72 -10.62 20.02
C PHE A 394 2.32 -9.47 19.10
N GLY A 395 1.04 -9.05 19.07
CA GLY A 395 0.56 -8.04 18.13
C GLY A 395 1.19 -6.66 18.30
N ARG A 396 1.67 -6.32 19.51
CA ARG A 396 2.34 -5.05 19.80
C ARG A 396 3.86 -5.23 19.79
N VAL A 397 4.62 -4.34 19.12
CA VAL A 397 6.10 -4.42 19.01
C VAL A 397 6.76 -4.54 20.39
N LYS A 398 6.33 -3.74 21.37
CA LYS A 398 6.88 -3.78 22.73
C LYS A 398 6.76 -5.16 23.37
N GLU A 399 5.60 -5.81 23.25
CA GLU A 399 5.37 -7.14 23.80
C GLU A 399 6.10 -8.22 23.00
N PHE A 400 6.12 -8.08 21.67
CA PHE A 400 6.91 -8.94 20.79
C PHE A 400 8.40 -8.94 21.19
N LEU A 401 9.03 -7.77 21.29
CA LEU A 401 10.44 -7.66 21.67
C LEU A 401 10.71 -8.21 23.07
N ARG A 402 9.81 -7.95 24.04
CA ARG A 402 9.94 -8.46 25.41
C ARG A 402 9.91 -9.99 25.49
N ARG A 403 9.22 -10.65 24.54
CA ARG A 403 9.03 -12.12 24.53
C ARG A 403 10.17 -12.87 23.86
N PHE A 404 11.04 -12.20 23.11
CA PHE A 404 12.21 -12.80 22.50
C PHE A 404 13.48 -12.23 23.15
N ALA A 405 14.11 -13.00 24.05
CA ALA A 405 15.37 -12.59 24.66
C ALA A 405 16.51 -12.44 23.62
N SER A 406 16.42 -13.19 22.52
CA SER A 406 17.11 -12.94 21.26
C SER A 406 16.23 -13.46 20.12
N ILE A 407 16.42 -12.95 18.91
CA ILE A 407 15.75 -13.50 17.73
C ILE A 407 16.27 -14.93 17.48
N PRO A 408 15.38 -15.92 17.31
CA PRO A 408 15.80 -17.31 17.12
C PRO A 408 16.46 -17.52 15.75
N ASP A 409 17.23 -18.60 15.65
CA ASP A 409 17.67 -19.15 14.38
C ASP A 409 16.46 -19.75 13.65
N MET A 410 16.25 -19.29 12.41
CA MET A 410 15.10 -19.67 11.57
C MET A 410 15.55 -20.10 10.16
N LEU A 411 16.83 -20.38 9.95
CA LEU A 411 17.37 -20.72 8.61
C LEU A 411 16.76 -21.99 8.02
N GLU A 412 16.40 -22.94 8.86
CA GLU A 412 15.80 -24.23 8.46
C GLU A 412 14.31 -24.31 8.80
N LEU A 413 13.67 -23.19 9.15
CA LEU A 413 12.25 -23.14 9.46
C LEU A 413 11.40 -23.23 8.18
N ASP A 414 10.27 -23.91 8.24
CA ASP A 414 9.24 -23.89 7.18
C ASP A 414 7.94 -23.24 7.68
N HIS A 415 7.53 -23.56 8.91
CA HIS A 415 6.29 -23.08 9.50
C HIS A 415 6.46 -22.86 11.00
N LEU A 416 6.09 -21.67 11.48
CA LEU A 416 6.00 -21.34 12.89
C LEU A 416 4.58 -20.87 13.22
N THR A 417 3.96 -21.46 14.23
CA THR A 417 2.74 -20.92 14.85
C THR A 417 2.90 -20.86 16.34
N VAL A 418 2.69 -19.67 16.92
CA VAL A 418 2.77 -19.45 18.36
C VAL A 418 1.45 -18.85 18.83
N SER A 419 0.79 -19.49 19.78
CA SER A 419 -0.47 -19.03 20.37
C SER A 419 -0.38 -19.03 21.90
N GLY A 420 -0.98 -18.01 22.52
CA GLY A 420 -0.99 -17.84 23.98
C GLY A 420 0.25 -17.13 24.55
N ASP A 421 0.39 -17.20 25.87
CA ASP A 421 1.47 -16.53 26.61
C ASP A 421 2.78 -17.33 26.50
N VAL A 422 3.57 -17.05 25.46
CA VAL A 422 4.83 -17.75 25.18
C VAL A 422 6.02 -16.78 25.26
N THR A 423 7.14 -17.23 25.82
CA THR A 423 8.43 -16.51 25.78
C THR A 423 9.55 -17.39 25.24
N PHE A 424 10.57 -16.76 24.67
CA PHE A 424 11.73 -17.41 24.06
C PHE A 424 13.02 -16.94 24.72
N GLY A 425 13.80 -17.89 25.24
CA GLY A 425 15.14 -17.65 25.75
C GLY A 425 16.16 -17.30 24.66
N LYS A 426 17.40 -17.05 25.07
CA LYS A 426 18.49 -16.71 24.14
C LYS A 426 18.94 -17.94 23.35
N GLY A 427 19.28 -17.75 22.08
CA GLY A 427 19.89 -18.80 21.24
C GLY A 427 18.97 -19.98 20.89
N VAL A 428 17.65 -19.76 20.86
CA VAL A 428 16.69 -20.78 20.39
C VAL A 428 16.85 -21.00 18.88
N SER A 429 16.71 -22.24 18.41
CA SER A 429 16.69 -22.62 16.98
C SER A 429 15.37 -23.31 16.64
N LEU A 430 14.75 -22.88 15.55
CA LEU A 430 13.44 -23.37 15.08
C LEU A 430 13.61 -23.96 13.66
N LYS A 431 13.22 -25.22 13.49
CA LYS A 431 13.45 -26.00 12.27
C LYS A 431 12.20 -26.75 11.80
N GLY A 432 11.99 -26.83 10.49
CA GLY A 432 10.82 -27.48 9.89
C GLY A 432 9.51 -26.85 10.36
N THR A 433 8.58 -27.67 10.85
CA THR A 433 7.29 -27.19 11.38
C THR A 433 7.27 -27.14 12.91
N VAL A 434 7.15 -25.94 13.47
CA VAL A 434 7.06 -25.72 14.92
C VAL A 434 5.73 -25.06 15.28
N ILE A 435 4.99 -25.68 16.20
CA ILE A 435 3.72 -25.16 16.70
C ILE A 435 3.79 -25.09 18.22
N ILE A 436 3.56 -23.93 18.81
CA ILE A 436 3.61 -23.70 20.26
C ILE A 436 2.27 -23.14 20.70
N ILE A 437 1.60 -23.82 21.62
CA ILE A 437 0.26 -23.46 22.10
C ILE A 437 0.23 -23.45 23.62
N ALA A 438 0.20 -22.25 24.20
CA ALA A 438 -0.21 -22.04 25.58
C ALA A 438 -1.72 -21.76 25.61
N ASN A 439 -2.47 -22.55 26.38
CA ASN A 439 -3.91 -22.34 26.53
C ASN A 439 -4.21 -21.12 27.41
N HIS A 440 -5.48 -20.74 27.49
CA HIS A 440 -5.90 -19.61 28.31
C HIS A 440 -5.52 -19.82 29.79
N GLY A 441 -4.76 -18.88 30.36
CA GLY A 441 -4.25 -18.95 31.73
C GLY A 441 -2.91 -19.67 31.87
N ASP A 442 -2.49 -20.44 30.86
CA ASP A 442 -1.19 -21.09 30.82
C ASP A 442 -0.11 -20.16 30.27
N ARG A 443 1.14 -20.45 30.63
CA ARG A 443 2.33 -19.78 30.09
C ARG A 443 3.38 -20.81 29.72
N ILE A 444 4.09 -20.61 28.62
CA ILE A 444 5.22 -21.45 28.20
C ILE A 444 6.47 -20.58 28.05
N ASP A 445 7.47 -20.82 28.87
CA ASP A 445 8.81 -20.26 28.70
C ASP A 445 9.70 -21.28 27.97
N ILE A 446 10.09 -20.98 26.74
CA ILE A 446 11.03 -21.81 25.98
C ILE A 446 12.45 -21.53 26.49
N PRO A 447 13.18 -22.54 27.01
CA PRO A 447 14.46 -22.33 27.65
C PRO A 447 15.52 -21.82 26.66
N PRO A 448 16.55 -21.09 27.14
CA PRO A 448 17.69 -20.70 26.33
C PRO A 448 18.37 -21.92 25.67
N GLY A 449 18.81 -21.77 24.42
CA GLY A 449 19.48 -22.82 23.65
C GLY A 449 18.57 -23.94 23.14
N ALA A 450 17.25 -23.85 23.36
CA ALA A 450 16.32 -24.87 22.90
C ALA A 450 16.35 -25.02 21.37
N ILE A 451 16.34 -26.26 20.89
CA ILE A 451 16.22 -26.59 19.47
C ILE A 451 14.87 -27.29 19.29
N LEU A 452 13.97 -26.66 18.53
CA LEU A 452 12.66 -27.21 18.22
C LEU A 452 12.61 -27.55 16.73
N GLU A 453 12.56 -28.84 16.43
CA GLU A 453 12.51 -29.35 15.06
C GLU A 453 11.31 -30.28 14.87
N ASN A 454 10.38 -29.89 13.99
CA ASN A 454 9.19 -30.68 13.68
C ASN A 454 8.39 -31.08 14.94
N LYS A 455 8.17 -30.12 15.85
CA LYS A 455 7.51 -30.32 17.15
C LYS A 455 6.26 -29.48 17.32
N ILE A 456 5.30 -30.07 18.01
CA ILE A 456 4.18 -29.37 18.63
C ILE A 456 4.45 -29.33 20.14
N VAL A 457 4.52 -28.13 20.70
CA VAL A 457 4.73 -27.89 22.13
C VAL A 457 3.46 -27.28 22.70
N SER A 458 2.89 -27.91 23.73
CA SER A 458 1.73 -27.36 24.43
C SER A 458 1.80 -27.67 25.92
N GLY A 459 1.15 -26.85 26.74
CA GLY A 459 1.10 -27.02 28.19
C GLY A 459 1.39 -25.73 28.95
N ASN A 460 1.91 -25.88 30.16
CA ASN A 460 2.22 -24.79 31.09
C ASN A 460 3.60 -25.05 31.72
N LEU A 461 4.56 -24.19 31.43
CA LEU A 461 5.94 -24.25 31.90
C LEU A 461 6.44 -22.84 32.22
N ARG A 462 6.81 -22.61 33.48
CA ARG A 462 7.43 -21.36 33.93
C ARG A 462 8.87 -21.60 34.34
N ILE A 463 9.78 -20.80 33.81
CA ILE A 463 11.19 -20.80 34.18
C ILE A 463 11.44 -19.54 35.02
N LEU A 464 11.94 -19.72 36.25
CA LEU A 464 12.22 -18.64 37.19
C LEU A 464 13.73 -18.51 37.38
N ASP A 465 14.21 -17.27 37.59
CA ASP A 465 15.60 -17.02 37.96
C ASP A 465 15.85 -17.60 39.37
N HIS A 466 16.97 -18.31 39.55
CA HIS A 466 17.37 -18.95 40.81
C HIS A 466 18.30 -18.08 41.63
#